data_AF-A0A9E2HHA6-F1
#
_entry.id   AF-A0A9E2HHA6-F1
#
_cell.length_a   1.000
_cell.length_b   1.000
_cell.length_c   1.000
_cell.angle_alpha   90.00
_cell.angle_beta   90.00
_cell.angle_gamma   90.00
#
_symmetry.space_group_name_H-M   'P 1'
#
loop_
_entity.id
_entity.type
_entity.pdbx_description
1 polymer ?
#
loop_
_entity_poly.entity_id
_entity_poly.type
_entity_poly.pdbx_seq_one_letter_code
_entity_poly.pdbx_strand_id
1 'polypeptide(L)'
;MKLKFDPENLINQAKAKIKSWRLRFIAYIKRLLFPIYFFPIKLITYSAYYLVIFVFKLMIRIIKLIWFCLRWPFRRWGNLFKFIFWGLIFSYFAFTEYRFLSLVERYGGYSKFFCSEWATSRQLKRSVVRIVGGLSEGSGFFVADNQVLTSFHVIADEPSPKVIFPDGSFDTPTHISADPDNDLALLTL
;
A
#
# COMPACT_ATOMS: atom_id res chain seq x y z
N MET A 1 -26.64 -4.34 56.59
CA MET A 1 -27.68 -3.52 55.89
C MET A 1 -27.60 -3.88 54.39
N LYS A 2 -28.48 -4.77 53.90
CA LYS A 2 -28.50 -5.15 52.47
C LYS A 2 -29.25 -4.07 51.69
N LEU A 3 -28.55 -3.34 50.82
CA LEU A 3 -29.18 -2.43 49.85
C LEU A 3 -30.08 -3.25 48.93
N LYS A 4 -31.40 -3.07 49.06
CA LYS A 4 -32.40 -3.69 48.19
C LYS A 4 -32.28 -3.01 46.82
N PHE A 5 -31.76 -3.73 45.83
CA PHE A 5 -31.66 -3.24 44.46
C PHE A 5 -33.06 -3.10 43.88
N ASP A 6 -33.50 -1.86 43.65
CA ASP A 6 -34.80 -1.54 43.08
C ASP A 6 -34.62 -1.13 41.60
N PRO A 7 -34.92 -2.03 40.65
CA PRO A 7 -34.75 -1.76 39.22
C PRO A 7 -35.69 -0.66 38.71
N GLU A 8 -36.84 -0.42 39.34
CA GLU A 8 -37.77 0.63 38.91
C GLU A 8 -37.21 2.03 39.18
N ASN A 9 -36.52 2.20 40.31
CA ASN A 9 -35.84 3.44 40.65
C ASN A 9 -34.71 3.77 39.65
N LEU A 10 -33.94 2.76 39.23
CA LEU A 10 -32.90 2.90 38.20
C LEU A 10 -33.47 3.34 36.84
N ILE A 11 -34.60 2.75 36.43
CA ILE A 11 -35.29 3.11 35.19
C ILE A 11 -35.82 4.55 35.25
N ASN A 12 -36.40 4.96 36.37
CA ASN A 12 -36.91 6.31 36.55
C ASN A 12 -35.78 7.37 36.60
N GLN A 13 -34.65 7.06 37.23
CA GLN A 13 -33.45 7.91 37.21
C GLN A 13 -32.86 8.05 35.80
N ALA A 14 -32.81 6.96 35.01
CA ALA A 14 -32.37 7.00 33.63
C ALA A 14 -33.29 7.86 32.75
N LYS A 15 -34.62 7.69 32.88
CA LYS A 15 -35.62 8.52 32.17
C LYS A 15 -35.49 10.00 32.52
N ALA A 16 -35.28 10.34 33.79
CA ALA A 16 -35.07 11.72 34.22
C ALA A 16 -33.77 12.32 33.65
N LYS A 17 -32.67 11.55 33.64
CA LYS A 17 -31.41 11.96 33.01
C LYS A 17 -31.59 12.22 31.52
N ILE A 18 -32.21 11.30 30.77
CA ILE A 18 -32.46 11.47 29.33
C ILE A 18 -33.30 12.73 29.06
N LYS A 19 -34.37 12.96 29.85
CA LYS A 19 -35.22 14.15 29.71
C LYS A 19 -34.44 15.45 29.92
N SER A 20 -33.60 15.51 30.96
CA SER A 20 -32.77 16.69 31.23
C SER A 20 -31.72 16.95 30.13
N TRP A 21 -31.11 15.89 29.60
CA TRP A 21 -30.18 15.98 28.46
C TRP A 21 -30.86 16.53 27.22
N ARG A 22 -32.06 16.02 26.88
CA ARG A 22 -32.83 16.50 25.73
C ARG A 22 -33.18 17.99 25.84
N LEU A 23 -33.59 18.44 27.03
CA LEU A 23 -33.90 19.86 27.28
C LEU A 23 -32.67 20.76 27.11
N ARG A 24 -31.51 20.34 27.64
CA ARG A 24 -30.24 21.06 27.47
C ARG A 24 -29.79 21.13 26.01
N PHE A 25 -29.95 20.03 25.28
CA PHE A 25 -29.62 19.98 23.86
C PHE A 25 -30.50 20.94 23.04
N ILE A 26 -31.81 20.95 23.26
CA ILE A 26 -32.73 21.87 22.59
C ILE A 26 -32.37 23.33 22.90
N ALA A 27 -32.08 23.65 24.16
CA ALA A 27 -31.64 24.99 24.56
C ALA A 27 -30.33 25.40 23.87
N TYR A 28 -29.37 24.48 23.76
CA TYR A 28 -28.12 24.68 23.03
C TYR A 28 -28.35 24.95 21.54
N ILE A 29 -29.16 24.14 20.87
CA ILE A 29 -29.50 24.34 19.45
C ILE A 29 -30.19 25.68 19.23
N LYS A 30 -31.15 26.06 20.08
CA LYS A 30 -31.81 27.37 19.99
C LYS A 30 -30.82 28.54 20.13
N ARG A 31 -29.87 28.44 21.06
CA ARG A 31 -28.81 29.44 21.26
C ARG A 31 -27.83 29.50 20.09
N LEU A 32 -27.56 28.36 19.46
CA LEU A 32 -26.70 28.26 18.30
C LEU A 32 -27.38 28.88 17.05
N LEU A 33 -28.67 28.57 16.83
CA LEU A 33 -29.41 28.96 15.63
C LEU A 33 -29.82 30.43 15.58
N PHE A 34 -30.10 31.08 16.73
CA PHE A 34 -30.60 32.46 16.74
C PHE A 34 -29.52 33.48 17.17
N PRO A 35 -29.35 34.60 16.45
CA PRO A 35 -29.99 34.98 15.18
C PRO A 35 -29.48 34.16 13.99
N ILE A 36 -30.38 33.79 13.06
CA ILE A 36 -30.11 32.90 11.92
C ILE A 36 -29.00 33.44 11.00
N TYR A 37 -28.90 34.76 10.85
CA TYR A 37 -27.87 35.37 9.99
C TYR A 37 -26.44 35.17 10.51
N PHE A 38 -26.24 35.12 11.83
CA PHE A 38 -24.94 34.87 12.44
C PHE A 38 -24.61 33.38 12.59
N PHE A 39 -25.56 32.49 12.26
CA PHE A 39 -25.40 31.05 12.41
C PHE A 39 -24.13 30.49 11.74
N PRO A 40 -23.80 30.77 10.46
CA PRO A 40 -22.61 30.20 9.83
C PRO A 40 -21.32 30.65 10.51
N ILE A 41 -21.23 31.94 10.87
CA ILE A 41 -20.07 32.50 11.57
C ILE A 41 -19.93 31.90 12.97
N LYS A 42 -21.03 31.76 13.71
CA LYS A 42 -21.03 31.10 15.04
C LYS A 42 -20.62 29.65 14.94
N LEU A 43 -21.16 28.90 13.96
CA LEU A 43 -20.82 27.50 13.77
C LEU A 43 -19.32 27.33 13.55
N ILE A 44 -18.73 28.12 12.63
CA ILE A 44 -17.30 28.09 12.31
C ILE A 44 -16.45 28.50 13.51
N THR A 45 -16.80 29.59 14.18
CA THR A 45 -16.02 30.09 15.34
C THR A 45 -16.07 29.11 16.51
N TYR A 46 -17.24 28.54 16.83
CA TYR A 46 -17.34 27.51 17.87
C TYR A 46 -16.63 26.22 17.47
N SER A 47 -16.80 25.73 16.23
CA SER A 47 -16.11 24.52 15.78
C SER A 47 -14.59 24.69 15.81
N ALA A 48 -14.08 25.82 15.33
CA ALA A 48 -12.65 26.13 15.36
C ALA A 48 -12.14 26.24 16.80
N TYR A 49 -12.86 26.95 17.68
CA TYR A 49 -12.51 27.10 19.09
C TYR A 49 -12.40 25.74 19.80
N TYR A 50 -13.39 24.86 19.65
CA TYR A 50 -13.36 23.53 20.25
C TYR A 50 -12.30 22.62 19.62
N LEU A 51 -12.05 22.74 18.32
CA LEU A 51 -10.98 22.01 17.63
C LEU A 51 -9.61 22.39 18.20
N VAL A 52 -9.33 23.68 18.36
CA VAL A 52 -8.06 24.16 18.95
C VAL A 52 -7.88 23.64 20.37
N ILE A 53 -8.92 23.73 21.22
CA ILE A 53 -8.87 23.20 22.59
C ILE A 53 -8.66 21.68 22.59
N PHE A 54 -9.31 20.97 21.67
CA PHE A 54 -9.17 19.53 21.53
C PHE A 54 -7.73 19.16 21.15
N VAL A 55 -7.16 19.81 20.12
CA VAL A 55 -5.77 19.60 19.68
C VAL A 55 -4.80 19.91 20.83
N PHE A 56 -4.98 21.02 21.55
CA PHE A 56 -4.13 21.37 22.68
C PHE A 56 -4.18 20.32 23.80
N LYS A 57 -5.39 19.85 24.16
CA LYS A 57 -5.55 18.77 25.15
C LYS A 57 -4.95 17.45 24.67
N LEU A 58 -5.07 17.14 23.37
CA LEU A 58 -4.49 15.95 22.76
C LEU A 58 -2.96 16.00 22.84
N MET A 59 -2.35 17.14 22.47
CA MET A 59 -0.92 17.36 22.56
C MET A 59 -0.39 17.17 23.99
N ILE A 60 -1.06 17.75 25.00
CA ILE A 60 -0.68 17.55 26.41
C ILE A 60 -0.74 16.06 26.80
N ARG A 61 -1.77 15.33 26.36
CA ARG A 61 -1.89 13.88 26.65
C ARG A 61 -0.80 13.07 25.96
N ILE A 62 -0.46 13.40 24.72
CA ILE A 62 0.64 12.76 23.97
C ILE A 62 1.97 13.01 24.69
N ILE A 63 2.27 14.25 25.09
CA ILE A 63 3.49 14.59 25.82
C ILE A 63 3.59 13.80 27.13
N LYS A 64 2.48 13.72 27.88
CA LYS A 64 2.42 12.91 29.11
C LYS A 64 2.65 11.41 28.85
N LEU A 65 2.11 10.89 27.74
CA LEU A 65 2.30 9.51 27.33
C LEU A 65 3.77 9.24 26.97
N ILE A 66 4.40 10.12 26.18
CA ILE A 66 5.81 10.03 25.80
C ILE A 66 6.68 10.03 27.06
N TRP A 67 6.43 10.96 27.99
CA TRP A 67 7.16 11.03 29.26
C TRP A 67 7.00 9.76 30.09
N PHE A 68 5.79 9.21 30.14
CA PHE A 68 5.54 7.94 30.81
C PHE A 68 6.31 6.78 30.16
N CYS A 69 6.30 6.68 28.83
CA CYS A 69 7.04 5.66 28.08
C CYS A 69 8.56 5.77 28.30
N LEU A 70 9.12 6.98 28.33
CA LEU A 70 10.54 7.23 28.61
C LEU A 70 10.93 6.83 30.03
N ARG A 71 10.07 7.12 31.03
CA ARG A 71 10.34 6.80 32.43
C ARG A 71 10.08 5.33 32.78
N TRP A 72 9.15 4.67 32.08
CA TRP A 72 8.72 3.30 32.35
C TRP A 72 9.84 2.24 32.42
N PRO A 73 10.83 2.18 31.49
CA PRO A 73 11.89 1.18 31.55
C PRO A 73 12.73 1.30 32.83
N PHE A 74 12.91 2.52 33.34
CA PHE A 74 13.72 2.79 34.52
C PHE A 74 12.99 2.58 35.86
N ARG A 75 11.68 2.27 35.84
CA ARG A 75 10.91 2.11 37.08
C ARG A 75 11.24 0.83 37.84
N ARG A 76 11.59 -0.25 37.13
CA ARG A 76 11.94 -1.56 37.69
C ARG A 76 12.84 -2.31 36.70
N TRP A 77 13.77 -3.12 37.19
CA TRP A 77 14.63 -3.96 36.36
C TRP A 77 13.86 -4.84 35.37
N GLY A 78 12.74 -5.44 35.79
CA GLY A 78 11.89 -6.24 34.89
C GLY A 78 11.28 -5.45 33.72
N ASN A 79 11.08 -4.14 33.86
CA ASN A 79 10.60 -3.29 32.77
C ASN A 79 11.73 -2.96 31.80
N LEU A 80 12.95 -2.74 32.31
CA LEU A 80 14.12 -2.50 31.47
C LEU A 80 14.38 -3.69 30.53
N PHE A 81 14.36 -4.92 31.04
CA PHE A 81 14.52 -6.10 30.19
C PHE A 81 13.43 -6.23 29.13
N LYS A 82 12.16 -5.97 29.49
CA LYS A 82 11.07 -5.94 28.51
C LYS A 82 11.29 -4.88 27.43
N PHE A 83 11.74 -3.69 27.83
CA PHE A 83 12.04 -2.60 26.90
C PHE A 83 13.16 -2.97 25.93
N ILE A 84 14.26 -3.54 26.43
CA ILE A 84 15.39 -4.00 25.60
C ILE A 84 14.93 -5.10 24.64
N PHE A 85 14.22 -6.11 25.15
CA PHE A 85 13.72 -7.23 24.35
C PHE A 85 12.83 -6.76 23.20
N TRP A 86 11.81 -5.94 23.49
CA TRP A 86 10.94 -5.39 22.45
C TRP A 86 11.66 -4.39 21.54
N GLY A 87 12.63 -3.65 22.07
CA GLY A 87 13.48 -2.75 21.30
C GLY A 87 14.33 -3.47 20.26
N LEU A 88 14.88 -4.65 20.60
CA LEU A 88 15.63 -5.50 19.67
C LEU A 88 14.74 -6.10 18.58
N ILE A 89 13.54 -6.56 18.93
CA ILE A 89 12.57 -7.04 17.93
C ILE A 89 12.19 -5.90 16.98
N PHE A 90 11.87 -4.72 17.52
CA PHE A 90 11.53 -3.56 16.71
C PHE A 90 12.69 -3.13 15.81
N SER A 91 13.92 -3.10 16.31
CA SER A 91 15.09 -2.71 15.52
C SER A 91 15.37 -3.70 14.38
N TYR A 92 15.15 -5.00 14.59
CA TYR A 92 15.24 -6.02 13.54
C TYR A 92 14.23 -5.75 12.41
N PHE A 93 12.96 -5.47 12.74
CA PHE A 93 11.95 -5.12 11.75
C PHE A 93 12.25 -3.79 11.05
N ALA A 94 12.68 -2.76 11.79
CA ALA A 94 13.05 -1.47 11.22
C ALA A 94 14.24 -1.59 10.24
N PHE A 95 15.24 -2.42 10.58
CA PHE A 95 16.36 -2.70 9.70
C PHE A 95 15.92 -3.46 8.44
N THR A 96 15.00 -4.41 8.59
CA THR A 96 14.44 -5.17 7.47
C THR A 96 13.69 -4.25 6.51
N GLU A 97 12.87 -3.33 7.03
CA GLU A 97 12.16 -2.34 6.22
C GLU A 97 13.12 -1.37 5.50
N TYR A 98 14.18 -0.92 6.17
CA TYR A 98 15.22 -0.10 5.55
C TYR A 98 15.92 -0.83 4.38
N ARG A 99 16.24 -2.12 4.57
CA ARG A 99 16.80 -2.96 3.51
C ARG A 99 15.80 -3.15 2.36
N PHE A 100 14.52 -3.32 2.67
CA PHE A 100 13.47 -3.43 1.68
C PHE A 100 13.35 -2.17 0.83
N LEU A 101 13.36 -0.97 1.45
CA LEU A 101 13.38 0.31 0.74
C LEU A 101 14.57 0.42 -0.23
N SER A 102 15.77 0.02 0.21
CA SER A 102 16.95 0.01 -0.67
C SER A 102 16.82 -0.97 -1.83
N LEU A 103 16.14 -2.11 -1.66
CA LEU A 103 15.90 -3.06 -2.73
C LEU A 103 14.90 -2.51 -3.73
N VAL A 104 13.78 -1.96 -3.23
CA VAL A 104 12.74 -1.36 -4.07
C VAL A 104 13.35 -0.27 -4.98
N GLU A 105 14.22 0.57 -4.45
CA GLU A 105 14.89 1.61 -5.25
C GLU A 105 15.76 1.00 -6.37
N ARG A 106 16.54 -0.05 -6.08
CA ARG A 106 17.38 -0.73 -7.09
C ARG A 106 16.57 -1.41 -8.20
N TYR A 107 15.35 -1.86 -7.91
CA TYR A 107 14.48 -2.54 -8.87
C TYR A 107 13.50 -1.60 -9.60
N GLY A 108 13.78 -0.29 -9.62
CA GLY A 108 12.98 0.68 -10.37
C GLY A 108 11.79 1.25 -9.59
N GLY A 109 11.86 1.21 -8.26
CA GLY A 109 10.90 1.83 -7.36
C GLY A 109 9.60 1.06 -7.16
N TYR A 110 8.75 1.59 -6.29
CA TYR A 110 7.47 0.97 -5.91
C TYR A 110 6.52 0.73 -7.09
N SER A 111 6.59 1.57 -8.12
CA SER A 111 5.79 1.42 -9.33
C SER A 111 6.07 0.13 -10.09
N LYS A 112 7.33 -0.34 -10.06
CA LYS A 112 7.72 -1.60 -10.73
C LYS A 112 7.47 -2.81 -9.83
N PHE A 113 7.66 -2.65 -8.52
CA PHE A 113 7.42 -3.72 -7.54
C PHE A 113 5.94 -4.09 -7.40
N PHE A 114 5.04 -3.10 -7.47
CA PHE A 114 3.59 -3.31 -7.41
C PHE A 114 2.92 -3.35 -8.80
N CYS A 115 3.70 -3.57 -9.85
CA CYS A 115 3.12 -3.73 -11.18
C CYS A 115 2.27 -5.00 -11.22
N SER A 116 1.01 -4.89 -11.66
CA SER A 116 0.13 -6.06 -11.69
C SER A 116 0.58 -7.02 -12.78
N GLU A 117 0.81 -8.28 -12.40
CA GLU A 117 1.22 -9.35 -13.32
C GLU A 117 0.32 -9.40 -14.56
N TRP A 118 -0.99 -9.25 -14.37
CA TRP A 118 -1.96 -9.26 -15.45
C TRP A 118 -1.78 -8.12 -16.46
N ALA A 119 -1.50 -6.89 -16.01
CA ALA A 119 -1.31 -5.76 -16.92
C ALA A 119 0.00 -5.91 -17.71
N THR A 120 1.07 -6.33 -17.03
CA THR A 120 2.38 -6.58 -17.65
C THR A 120 2.32 -7.74 -18.64
N SER A 121 1.69 -8.86 -18.25
CA SER A 121 1.54 -10.04 -19.11
C SER A 121 0.77 -9.71 -20.39
N ARG A 122 -0.30 -8.90 -20.31
CA ARG A 122 -1.06 -8.49 -21.48
C ARG A 122 -0.23 -7.64 -22.46
N GLN A 123 0.61 -6.75 -21.95
CA GLN A 123 1.50 -5.94 -22.78
C GLN A 123 2.61 -6.79 -23.40
N LEU A 124 3.27 -7.64 -22.60
CA LEU A 124 4.37 -8.48 -23.06
C LEU A 124 3.94 -9.59 -24.02
N LYS A 125 2.73 -10.15 -23.88
CA LYS A 125 2.22 -11.18 -24.80
C LYS A 125 2.18 -10.74 -26.26
N ARG A 126 2.10 -9.43 -26.53
CA ARG A 126 2.16 -8.89 -27.90
C ARG A 126 3.59 -8.78 -28.44
N SER A 127 4.57 -8.72 -27.56
CA SER A 127 5.99 -8.57 -27.89
C SER A 127 6.74 -9.90 -27.94
N VAL A 128 6.09 -11.00 -27.59
CA VAL A 128 6.64 -12.37 -27.65
C VAL A 128 6.07 -13.08 -28.88
N VAL A 129 6.94 -13.73 -29.63
CA VAL A 129 6.63 -14.48 -30.86
C VAL A 129 7.06 -15.94 -30.70
N ARG A 130 6.41 -16.83 -31.44
CA ARG A 130 6.85 -18.23 -31.55
C ARG A 130 7.80 -18.34 -32.73
N ILE A 131 8.91 -19.04 -32.56
CA ILE A 131 9.90 -19.25 -33.62
C ILE A 131 9.93 -20.73 -33.94
N VAL A 132 9.81 -21.05 -35.22
CA VAL A 132 9.88 -22.40 -35.74
C VAL A 132 11.17 -22.51 -36.55
N GLY A 133 12.13 -23.23 -35.99
CA GLY A 133 13.33 -23.67 -36.69
C GLY A 133 13.10 -24.99 -37.42
N GLY A 134 14.19 -25.66 -37.78
CA GLY A 134 14.15 -26.84 -38.63
C GLY A 134 13.78 -28.10 -37.84
N LEU A 135 14.41 -28.26 -36.68
CA LEU A 135 14.19 -29.39 -35.77
C LEU A 135 13.62 -28.98 -34.41
N SER A 136 13.57 -27.68 -34.11
CA SER A 136 13.16 -27.15 -32.82
C SER A 136 12.17 -26.00 -32.98
N GLU A 137 11.37 -25.79 -31.93
CA GLU A 137 10.50 -24.64 -31.78
C GLU A 137 10.82 -23.94 -30.47
N GLY A 138 10.72 -22.62 -30.47
CA GLY A 138 11.04 -21.80 -29.32
C GLY A 138 10.26 -20.50 -29.28
N SER A 139 10.70 -19.61 -28.40
CA SER A 139 10.15 -18.28 -28.24
C SER A 139 11.19 -17.23 -28.62
N GLY A 140 10.72 -16.09 -29.10
CA GLY A 140 11.53 -14.88 -29.23
C GLY A 140 10.76 -13.68 -28.74
N PHE A 141 11.43 -12.56 -28.60
CA PHE A 141 10.79 -11.30 -28.26
C PHE A 141 11.39 -10.14 -29.03
N PHE A 142 10.57 -9.13 -29.30
CA PHE A 142 11.03 -7.92 -29.99
C PHE A 142 11.97 -7.11 -29.10
N VAL A 143 13.15 -6.80 -29.62
CA VAL A 143 14.11 -5.84 -29.04
C VAL A 143 14.09 -4.49 -29.75
N ALA A 144 13.60 -4.46 -30.99
CA ALA A 144 13.25 -3.29 -31.78
C ALA A 144 12.08 -3.62 -32.73
N ASP A 145 11.52 -2.64 -33.43
CA ASP A 145 10.29 -2.81 -34.23
C ASP A 145 10.35 -3.96 -35.26
N ASN A 146 11.54 -4.24 -35.81
CA ASN A 146 11.77 -5.31 -36.79
C ASN A 146 12.84 -6.33 -36.35
N GLN A 147 13.18 -6.37 -35.06
CA GLN A 147 14.24 -7.24 -34.55
C GLN A 147 13.72 -8.14 -33.43
N VAL A 148 13.86 -9.45 -33.63
CA VAL A 148 13.46 -10.47 -32.67
C VAL A 148 14.70 -11.16 -32.13
N LEU A 149 14.86 -11.17 -30.82
CA LEU A 149 15.91 -11.93 -30.14
C LEU A 149 15.36 -13.30 -29.72
N THR A 150 16.15 -14.34 -29.96
CA THR A 150 15.88 -15.72 -29.53
C THR A 150 17.18 -16.44 -29.19
N SER A 151 17.08 -17.71 -28.81
CA SER A 151 18.23 -18.57 -28.60
C SER A 151 18.72 -19.17 -29.92
N PHE A 152 20.03 -19.33 -30.08
CA PHE A 152 20.61 -19.89 -31.30
C PHE A 152 20.14 -21.32 -31.56
N HIS A 153 20.05 -22.16 -30.53
CA HIS A 153 19.59 -23.55 -30.68
C HIS A 153 18.14 -23.68 -31.20
N VAL A 154 17.33 -22.62 -31.14
CA VAL A 154 15.95 -22.60 -31.67
C VAL A 154 15.95 -22.52 -33.20
N ILE A 155 16.97 -21.89 -33.78
CA ILE A 155 17.10 -21.72 -35.23
C ILE A 155 18.21 -22.57 -35.85
N ALA A 156 18.88 -23.38 -35.03
CA ALA A 156 19.95 -24.26 -35.48
C ALA A 156 19.44 -25.16 -36.62
N ASP A 157 20.31 -25.35 -37.62
CA ASP A 157 20.06 -26.21 -38.78
C ASP A 157 18.88 -25.81 -39.67
N GLU A 158 18.37 -24.57 -39.55
CA GLU A 158 17.33 -24.02 -40.42
C GLU A 158 17.77 -22.70 -41.05
N PRO A 159 18.00 -22.67 -42.38
CA PRO A 159 18.41 -21.45 -43.08
C PRO A 159 17.29 -20.39 -43.15
N SER A 160 16.02 -20.78 -42.95
CA SER A 160 14.86 -19.91 -43.11
C SER A 160 13.82 -20.12 -41.99
N PRO A 161 14.14 -19.81 -40.73
CA PRO A 161 13.21 -19.98 -39.61
C PRO A 161 11.98 -19.10 -39.79
N LYS A 162 10.85 -19.53 -39.24
CA LYS A 162 9.58 -18.79 -39.32
C LYS A 162 9.28 -18.12 -37.99
N VAL A 163 8.94 -16.84 -38.04
CA VAL A 163 8.47 -16.09 -36.88
C VAL A 163 6.95 -16.01 -36.95
N ILE A 164 6.28 -16.64 -35.98
CA ILE A 164 4.83 -16.67 -35.86
C ILE A 164 4.39 -15.65 -34.80
N PHE A 165 3.59 -14.69 -35.23
CA PHE A 165 3.05 -13.64 -34.39
C PHE A 165 1.86 -14.14 -33.54
N PRO A 166 1.50 -13.42 -32.45
CA PRO A 166 0.37 -13.79 -31.60
C PRO A 166 -0.99 -13.88 -32.31
N ASP A 167 -1.15 -13.23 -33.47
CA ASP A 167 -2.35 -13.31 -34.30
C ASP A 167 -2.36 -14.51 -35.26
N GLY A 168 -1.28 -15.30 -35.28
CA GLY A 168 -1.11 -16.47 -36.15
C GLY A 168 -0.55 -16.16 -37.53
N SER A 169 -0.31 -14.88 -37.85
CA SER A 169 0.47 -14.52 -39.05
C SER A 169 1.92 -14.96 -38.88
N PHE A 170 2.64 -15.12 -39.99
CA PHE A 170 4.06 -15.45 -39.95
C PHE A 170 4.86 -14.64 -40.95
N ASP A 171 6.13 -14.44 -40.62
CA ASP A 171 7.10 -13.80 -41.49
C ASP A 171 8.43 -14.57 -41.45
N THR A 172 9.27 -14.34 -42.47
CA THR A 172 10.57 -14.97 -42.60
C THR A 172 11.66 -13.90 -42.48
N PRO A 173 12.64 -14.06 -41.59
CA PRO A 173 13.70 -13.08 -41.42
C PRO A 173 14.47 -12.81 -42.71
N THR A 174 14.68 -11.54 -43.02
CA THR A 174 15.53 -11.09 -44.13
C THR A 174 17.02 -11.17 -43.80
N HIS A 175 17.37 -11.10 -42.52
CA HIS A 175 18.75 -11.22 -42.04
C HIS A 175 18.81 -11.90 -40.68
N ILE A 176 19.82 -12.76 -40.48
CA ILE A 176 20.04 -13.51 -39.24
C ILE A 176 21.47 -13.25 -38.77
N SER A 177 21.60 -12.74 -37.54
CA SER A 177 22.89 -12.61 -36.85
C SER A 177 22.90 -13.57 -35.66
N ALA A 178 23.75 -14.59 -35.70
CA ALA A 178 23.82 -15.63 -34.68
C ALA A 178 25.18 -15.64 -33.98
N ASP A 179 25.15 -15.90 -32.67
CA ASP A 179 26.30 -16.14 -31.81
C ASP A 179 26.12 -17.49 -31.10
N PRO A 180 26.69 -18.57 -31.65
CA PRO A 180 26.59 -19.91 -31.06
C PRO A 180 27.23 -20.04 -29.67
N ASP A 181 28.28 -19.27 -29.39
CA ASP A 181 29.02 -19.36 -28.13
C ASP A 181 28.19 -18.82 -26.95
N ASN A 182 27.34 -17.83 -27.22
CA ASN A 182 26.42 -17.25 -26.23
C ASN A 182 24.98 -17.76 -26.34
N ASP A 183 24.70 -18.71 -27.24
CA ASP A 183 23.36 -19.24 -27.55
C ASP A 183 22.33 -18.14 -27.86
N LEU A 184 22.72 -17.15 -28.67
CA LEU A 184 21.86 -16.01 -29.05
C LEU A 184 21.72 -15.90 -30.56
N ALA A 185 20.52 -15.54 -31.02
CA ALA A 185 20.26 -15.19 -32.40
C ALA A 185 19.34 -13.97 -32.49
N LEU A 186 19.70 -13.04 -33.36
CA LEU A 186 18.93 -11.86 -33.71
C LEU A 186 18.37 -12.02 -35.13
N LEU A 187 17.05 -12.06 -35.23
CA LEU A 187 16.30 -12.18 -36.48
C LEU A 187 15.79 -10.79 -36.88
N THR A 188 16.13 -10.33 -38.09
CA THR A 188 15.58 -9.11 -38.67
C THR A 188 14.48 -9.49 -39.63
N LEU A 189 13.26 -8.98 -39.40
CA LEU A 189 12.11 -9.14 -40.29
C LEU A 189 12.21 -8.10 -41.42
#